data_AF-A0A439QSD4-F1
#
_entry.id   AF-A0A439QSD4-F1
#
_cell.length_a   1.000
_cell.length_b   1.000
_cell.length_c   1.000
_cell.angle_alpha   90.00
_cell.angle_beta   90.00
_cell.angle_gamma   90.00
#
_symmetry.space_group_name_H-M   'P 1'
#
loop_
_entity.id
_entity.type
_entity.pdbx_description
1 polymer ?
#
loop_
_entity_poly.entity_id
_entity_poly.type
_entity_poly.pdbx_seq_one_letter_code
_entity_poly.pdbx_strand_id
1 'polypeptide(L)' 'MANSKSLSALDVEIIRSALHTEIRERNLPESEWLVHAAKLIQEFTGSHTVDPKLLNWIVRNEKPQR' A
#
# COMPACT_ATOMS: atom_id res chain seq x y z
N MET A 1 0.69 -22.30 10.14
CA MET A 1 1.67 -22.19 9.03
C MET A 1 1.38 -20.88 8.32
N ALA A 2 2.19 -19.85 8.54
CA ALA A 2 2.01 -18.57 7.86
C ALA A 2 2.44 -18.76 6.40
N ASN A 3 1.47 -18.90 5.50
CA ASN A 3 1.71 -18.91 4.07
C ASN A 3 1.96 -17.46 3.65
N SER A 4 3.20 -16.99 3.81
CA SER A 4 3.63 -15.69 3.30
C SER A 4 3.61 -15.73 1.78
N LYS A 5 2.43 -15.46 1.21
CA LYS A 5 2.25 -15.33 -0.23
C LYS A 5 3.18 -14.22 -0.71
N SER A 6 4.22 -14.59 -1.43
CA SER A 6 5.15 -13.63 -2.03
C SER A 6 4.37 -12.75 -2.98
N LEU A 7 4.37 -11.43 -2.73
CA LEU A 7 3.71 -10.44 -3.58
C LEU A 7 4.30 -10.51 -4.99
N SER A 8 3.46 -10.77 -5.98
CA SER A 8 3.84 -10.61 -7.37
C SER A 8 3.82 -9.12 -7.77
N ALA A 9 4.48 -8.78 -8.87
CA ALA A 9 4.43 -7.41 -9.40
C ALA A 9 2.99 -6.94 -9.68
N LEU A 10 2.10 -7.87 -10.08
CA LEU A 10 0.69 -7.57 -10.29
C LEU A 10 -0.03 -7.24 -8.97
N ASP A 11 0.21 -8.01 -7.93
CA ASP A 11 -0.38 -7.76 -6.59
C ASP A 11 0.01 -6.38 -6.07
N VAL A 12 1.29 -6.02 -6.24
CA VAL A 12 1.78 -4.70 -5.83
C VAL A 12 1.10 -3.57 -6.62
N GLU A 13 0.86 -3.74 -7.92
CA GLU A 13 0.19 -2.73 -8.74
C GLU A 13 -1.31 -2.60 -8.40
N ILE A 14 -1.96 -3.69 -8.03
CA ILE A 14 -3.35 -3.68 -7.51
C ILE A 14 -3.40 -2.89 -6.19
N ILE A 15 -2.51 -3.19 -5.26
CA ILE A 15 -2.44 -2.51 -3.95
C ILE A 15 -2.16 -1.03 -4.13
N ARG A 16 -1.22 -0.67 -5.01
CA ARG A 16 -0.94 0.72 -5.36
C ARG A 16 -2.19 1.42 -5.90
N SER A 17 -2.88 0.81 -6.86
CA SER A 17 -4.07 1.41 -7.46
C SER A 17 -5.18 1.60 -6.43
N ALA A 18 -5.39 0.63 -5.55
CA ALA A 18 -6.36 0.72 -4.45
C ALA A 18 -6.01 1.87 -3.48
N LEU A 19 -4.74 1.96 -3.07
CA LEU A 19 -4.27 3.04 -2.20
C LEU A 19 -4.50 4.41 -2.85
N HIS A 20 -4.11 4.58 -4.12
CA HIS A 20 -4.28 5.85 -4.82
C HIS A 20 -5.76 6.24 -4.93
N THR A 21 -6.65 5.27 -5.19
CA THR A 21 -8.10 5.53 -5.18
C THR A 21 -8.57 5.99 -3.80
N GLU A 22 -8.18 5.30 -2.73
CA GLU A 22 -8.55 5.70 -1.37
C GLU A 22 -8.02 7.08 -0.99
N ILE A 23 -6.78 7.41 -1.36
CA ILE A 23 -6.21 8.74 -1.10
C ILE A 23 -7.05 9.82 -1.78
N ARG A 24 -7.45 9.59 -3.03
CA ARG A 24 -8.27 10.55 -3.79
C ARG A 24 -9.69 10.66 -3.26
N GLU A 25 -10.32 9.54 -2.93
CA GLU A 25 -11.72 9.51 -2.48
C GLU A 25 -11.89 10.01 -1.06
N ARG A 26 -10.93 9.72 -0.18
CA ARG A 26 -11.00 10.05 1.25
C ARG A 26 -10.17 11.28 1.60
N ASN A 27 -9.49 11.87 0.62
CA ASN A 27 -8.56 12.99 0.78
C ASN A 27 -7.55 12.72 1.92
N LEU A 28 -6.92 11.54 1.88
CA LEU A 28 -6.04 11.11 2.96
C LEU A 28 -4.82 12.03 3.05
N PRO A 29 -4.42 12.46 4.25
CA PRO A 29 -3.20 13.22 4.44
C PRO A 29 -1.97 12.33 4.19
N GLU A 30 -0.90 12.92 3.66
CA GLU A 30 0.35 12.20 3.31
C GLU A 30 0.94 11.41 4.48
N SER A 31 0.78 11.93 5.71
CA SER A 31 1.19 11.26 6.94
C SER A 31 0.52 9.90 7.16
N GLU A 32 -0.67 9.69 6.58
CA GLU A 32 -1.44 8.44 6.71
C GLU A 32 -1.22 7.48 5.55
N TRP A 33 -0.62 7.90 4.45
CA TRP A 33 -0.46 7.07 3.25
C TRP A 33 0.36 5.81 3.53
N LEU A 34 1.47 5.92 4.27
CA LEU A 34 2.30 4.78 4.65
C LEU A 34 1.55 3.80 5.56
N VAL A 35 0.76 4.32 6.49
CA VAL A 35 -0.03 3.50 7.43
C VAL A 35 -1.13 2.76 6.67
N HIS A 36 -1.82 3.42 5.74
CA HIS A 36 -2.84 2.82 4.90
C HIS A 36 -2.27 1.79 3.93
N ALA A 37 -1.14 2.08 3.28
CA ALA A 37 -0.44 1.13 2.42
C ALA A 37 -0.04 -0.14 3.18
N ALA A 38 0.43 0.00 4.42
CA ALA A 38 0.78 -1.15 5.27
C ALA A 38 -0.44 -1.99 5.66
N LYS A 39 -1.58 -1.35 5.94
CA LYS A 39 -2.83 -2.07 6.21
C LYS A 39 -3.30 -2.84 4.98
N LEU A 40 -3.35 -2.20 3.82
CA LEU A 40 -3.74 -2.85 2.56
C LEU A 40 -2.88 -4.06 2.23
N ILE A 41 -1.55 -3.97 2.40
CA ILE A 41 -0.66 -5.12 2.17
C ILE A 41 -0.93 -6.24 3.18
N GLN A 42 -1.11 -5.90 4.46
CA GLN A 42 -1.43 -6.89 5.50
C GLN A 42 -2.75 -7.60 5.20
N GLU A 43 -3.79 -6.86 4.81
CA GLU A 43 -5.10 -7.41 4.46
C GLU A 43 -5.04 -8.27 3.19
N PHE A 44 -4.26 -7.86 2.19
CA PHE A 44 -4.13 -8.57 0.93
C PHE A 44 -3.28 -9.85 1.04
N THR A 45 -2.21 -9.83 1.84
CA THR A 45 -1.24 -10.94 1.96
C THR A 45 -1.47 -11.84 3.16
N GLY A 46 -2.19 -11.35 4.18
CA GLY A 46 -2.26 -11.96 5.51
C GLY A 46 -0.92 -11.91 6.28
N SER A 47 0.10 -11.20 5.77
CA SER A 47 1.40 -11.07 6.41
C SER A 47 1.48 -9.81 7.26
N HIS A 48 1.77 -9.96 8.55
CA HIS A 48 2.02 -8.84 9.47
C HIS A 48 3.33 -8.09 9.19
N THR A 49 4.23 -8.70 8.43
CA THR A 49 5.52 -8.12 8.04
C THR A 49 5.42 -7.56 6.64
N VAL A 50 5.56 -6.24 6.53
CA VAL A 50 5.59 -5.50 5.27
C VAL A 50 6.95 -4.84 5.12
N ASP A 51 7.58 -4.98 3.94
CA ASP A 51 8.86 -4.33 3.65
C ASP A 51 8.70 -2.81 3.59
N PRO A 52 9.41 -2.03 4.43
CA PRO A 52 9.37 -0.56 4.39
C PRO A 52 9.81 0.05 3.06
N LYS A 53 10.67 -0.63 2.29
CA LYS A 53 11.07 -0.18 0.95
C LYS A 53 9.92 -0.30 -0.04
N LEU A 54 9.13 -1.37 0.06
CA LEU A 54 7.94 -1.57 -0.76
C LEU A 54 6.89 -0.49 -0.48
N LEU A 55 6.65 -0.20 0.81
CA LEU A 55 5.73 0.87 1.21
C LEU A 55 6.12 2.22 0.63
N ASN A 56 7.39 2.59 0.77
CA ASN A 56 7.90 3.83 0.19
C ASN A 56 7.76 3.85 -1.34
N TRP A 57 7.96 2.73 -2.02
CA TRP A 57 7.81 2.65 -3.48
C TRP A 57 6.36 2.77 -3.95
N ILE A 58 5.41 2.27 -3.16
CA ILE A 58 3.99 2.41 -3.44
C ILE A 58 3.58 3.89 -3.32
N VAL A 59 4.01 4.54 -2.24
CA VAL A 59 3.65 5.93 -1.92
C VAL A 59 4.33 6.97 -2.83
N ARG A 60 5.57 6.75 -3.24
CA ARG A 60 6.40 7.75 -3.96
C ARG A 60 5.85 8.30 -5.29
N ASN A 61 4.88 7.63 -5.91
CA ASN A 61 4.40 8.02 -7.24
C ASN A 61 3.11 8.85 -7.21
N GLU A 62 2.54 9.08 -6.03
CA GLU A 62 1.41 9.99 -5.91
C GLU A 62 1.90 11.42 -5.66
N LYS A 63 1.26 12.39 -6.32
CA LYS A 63 1.48 13.80 -6.02
C LYS A 63 0.43 14.22 -5.00
N PRO A 64 0.81 14.84 -3.86
CA PRO A 64 -0.18 15.40 -2.94
C PRO A 64 -1.05 16.38 -3.71
N GLN A 65 -2.37 16.19 -3.64
CA GLN A 65 -3.33 17.12 -4.24
C GLN A 65 -3.19 18.46 -3.51
N ARG A 66 -2.49 19.39 -4.15
CA ARG A 66 -2.38 20.79 -3.75
C ARG A 66 -3.57 21.59 -4.25
#